data_AF-A0AB37ZXB0-F1
#
_entry.id   AF-A0AB37ZXB0-F1
#
_cell.length_a   1.000
_cell.length_b   1.000
_cell.length_c   1.000
_cell.angle_alpha   90.00
_cell.angle_beta   90.00
_cell.angle_gamma   90.00
#
_symmetry.space_group_name_H-M   'P 1'
#
loop_
_entity.id
_entity.type
_entity.pdbx_description
1 polymer ?
#
loop_
_entity_poly.entity_id
_entity_poly.type
_entity_poly.pdbx_seq_one_letter_code
_entity_poly.pdbx_strand_id
1 'polypeptide(L)'
;MYLPAVQNGIPSDEYWSKTFEEIIVQVDANQRIKEEDIKQEANLNYRLAQLMAYAMNEPSKMPSFESAYPFAGKVEEITEEERLVKEMEEDQQRMMIMAQAIKATRARKAKKQEVK
;
A
#
# COMPACT_ATOMS: atom_id res chain seq x y z
N MET A 1 -28.95 -8.42 18.69
CA MET A 1 -27.64 -8.33 19.37
C MET A 1 -26.58 -8.55 18.31
N TYR A 2 -25.94 -7.48 17.85
CA TYR A 2 -25.18 -7.41 16.60
C TYR A 2 -23.70 -7.06 16.80
N LEU A 3 -23.31 -6.79 18.05
CA LEU A 3 -22.15 -5.95 18.33
C LEU A 3 -20.79 -6.63 18.13
N PRO A 4 -20.54 -7.89 18.56
CA PRO A 4 -19.16 -8.41 18.56
C PRO A 4 -18.60 -8.68 17.16
N ALA A 5 -19.40 -9.28 16.27
CA ALA A 5 -18.94 -9.68 14.94
C ALA A 5 -18.67 -8.46 14.04
N VAL A 6 -19.56 -7.47 14.06
CA VAL A 6 -19.40 -6.22 13.29
C VAL A 6 -18.23 -5.40 13.82
N GLN A 7 -18.03 -5.33 15.14
CA GLN A 7 -16.84 -4.70 15.74
C GLN A 7 -15.54 -5.38 15.30
N ASN A 8 -15.59 -6.70 15.07
CA ASN A 8 -14.45 -7.46 14.57
C ASN A 8 -14.30 -7.42 13.04
N GLY A 9 -15.03 -6.54 12.34
CA GLY A 9 -14.82 -6.24 10.92
C GLY A 9 -15.62 -7.12 9.97
N ILE A 10 -16.69 -7.77 10.43
CA ILE A 10 -17.63 -8.45 9.53
C ILE A 10 -18.61 -7.41 8.95
N PRO A 11 -18.81 -7.38 7.62
CA PRO A 11 -19.78 -6.49 6.99
C PRO A 11 -21.19 -6.75 7.53
N SER A 12 -21.91 -5.69 7.92
CA SER A 12 -23.25 -5.80 8.51
C SER A 12 -24.28 -6.40 7.55
N ASP A 13 -24.08 -6.19 6.25
CA ASP A 13 -24.86 -6.73 5.13
C ASP A 13 -24.60 -8.23 4.89
N GLU A 14 -23.35 -8.68 5.08
CA GLU A 14 -23.01 -10.11 4.97
C GLU A 14 -23.26 -10.90 6.26
N TYR A 15 -23.40 -10.24 7.41
CA TYR A 15 -23.58 -10.91 8.70
C TYR A 15 -24.80 -11.85 8.71
N TRP A 16 -25.92 -11.43 8.11
CA TRP A 16 -27.14 -12.23 8.08
C TRP A 16 -27.10 -13.40 7.10
N SER A 17 -26.23 -13.34 6.10
CA SER A 17 -26.12 -14.37 5.06
C SER A 17 -25.08 -15.43 5.38
N LYS A 18 -24.23 -15.22 6.40
CA LYS A 18 -23.22 -16.18 6.86
C LYS A 18 -23.74 -17.08 7.98
N THR A 19 -23.22 -18.29 7.99
CA THR A 19 -23.40 -19.23 9.11
C THR A 19 -22.53 -18.83 10.30
N PHE A 20 -22.87 -19.35 11.49
CA PHE A 20 -22.11 -19.08 12.71
C PHE A 20 -20.64 -19.52 12.61
N GLU A 21 -20.37 -20.66 11.96
CA GLU A 21 -19.00 -21.17 11.76
C GLU A 21 -18.19 -20.22 10.88
N GLU A 22 -18.76 -19.76 9.76
CA GLU A 22 -18.10 -18.79 8.88
C GLU A 22 -17.81 -17.47 9.59
N ILE A 23 -18.74 -17.00 10.43
CA ILE A 23 -18.56 -15.80 11.26
C ILE A 23 -17.38 -15.98 12.21
N ILE A 24 -17.28 -17.11 12.91
CA ILE A 24 -16.16 -17.35 13.85
C ILE A 24 -14.83 -17.38 13.09
N VAL A 25 -14.76 -18.11 11.98
CA VAL A 25 -13.53 -18.22 11.18
C VAL A 25 -13.09 -16.84 10.68
N GLN A 26 -14.04 -16.01 10.25
CA GLN A 26 -13.73 -14.66 9.79
C GLN A 26 -13.32 -13.72 10.94
N VAL A 27 -13.96 -13.82 12.10
CA VAL A 27 -13.55 -13.07 13.30
C VAL A 27 -12.12 -13.43 13.71
N ASP A 28 -11.79 -14.71 13.77
CA ASP A 28 -10.44 -15.20 14.12
C ASP A 28 -9.38 -14.73 13.11
N ALA A 29 -9.69 -14.81 11.81
CA ALA A 29 -8.82 -14.28 10.76
C ALA A 29 -8.60 -12.76 10.90
N ASN A 30 -9.67 -11.99 11.08
CA ASN A 30 -9.58 -10.54 11.25
C ASN A 30 -8.80 -10.15 12.51
N GLN A 31 -8.96 -10.89 13.59
CA GLN A 31 -8.22 -10.67 14.83
C GLN A 31 -6.72 -10.92 14.63
N ARG A 32 -6.34 -12.01 13.96
CA ARG A 32 -4.94 -12.29 13.63
C ARG A 32 -4.31 -11.18 12.78
N ILE A 33 -5.03 -10.71 11.75
CA ILE A 33 -4.54 -9.61 10.90
C ILE A 33 -4.29 -8.35 11.75
N LYS A 34 -5.27 -7.94 12.58
CA LYS A 34 -5.11 -6.77 13.46
C LYS A 34 -3.94 -6.93 14.42
N GLU A 35 -3.76 -8.11 15.00
CA GLU A 35 -2.65 -8.38 15.91
C GLU A 35 -1.29 -8.31 15.20
N GLU A 36 -1.21 -8.83 13.97
CA GLU A 36 -0.01 -8.74 13.14
C GLU A 36 0.30 -7.29 12.77
N ASP A 37 -0.71 -6.51 12.37
CA ASP A 37 -0.57 -5.09 12.05
C ASP A 37 -0.04 -4.29 13.26
N ILE A 38 -0.64 -4.48 14.44
CA ILE A 38 -0.20 -3.82 15.68
C ILE A 38 1.23 -4.23 16.03
N LYS A 39 1.59 -5.51 15.88
CA LYS A 39 2.96 -5.99 16.12
C LYS A 39 3.93 -5.37 15.13
N GLN A 40 3.57 -5.25 13.85
CA GLN A 40 4.42 -4.62 12.84
C GLN A 40 4.63 -3.14 13.14
N GLU A 41 3.56 -2.41 13.45
CA GLU A 41 3.62 -0.99 13.82
C GLU A 41 4.48 -0.76 15.07
N ALA A 42 4.29 -1.57 16.12
CA ALA A 42 5.09 -1.49 17.33
C ALA A 42 6.59 -1.73 17.06
N ASN A 43 6.91 -2.74 16.23
CA ASN A 43 8.29 -3.02 15.85
C ASN A 43 8.89 -1.86 15.03
N LEU A 44 8.15 -1.31 14.07
CA LEU A 44 8.56 -0.16 13.27
C LEU A 44 8.89 1.06 14.14
N ASN A 45 7.98 1.41 15.05
CA ASN A 45 8.13 2.55 15.95
C ASN A 45 9.32 2.36 16.91
N TYR A 46 9.51 1.15 17.43
CA TYR A 46 10.64 0.83 18.29
C TYR A 46 11.98 0.96 17.56
N ARG A 47 12.07 0.45 16.33
CA ARG A 47 13.29 0.58 15.49
C ARG A 47 13.56 2.03 15.12
N LEU A 48 12.52 2.79 14.80
CA LEU A 48 12.65 4.23 14.55
C LEU A 48 13.19 4.98 15.77
N ALA A 49 12.69 4.67 16.97
CA ALA A 49 13.18 5.26 18.21
C ALA A 49 14.66 4.90 18.46
N GLN A 50 15.08 3.66 18.18
CA GLN A 50 16.50 3.28 18.22
C GLN A 50 17.33 4.10 17.24
N LEU A 51 16.87 4.25 15.99
CA LEU A 51 17.56 5.06 14.97
C LEU A 51 17.70 6.52 15.40
N MET A 52 16.65 7.11 15.97
CA MET A 52 16.70 8.47 16.51
C MET A 52 17.69 8.59 17.67
N ALA A 53 17.74 7.59 18.55
CA ALA A 53 18.70 7.56 19.66
C ALA A 53 20.16 7.50 19.17
N TYR A 54 20.44 6.72 18.13
CA TYR A 54 21.77 6.70 17.49
C TYR A 54 22.07 8.03 16.80
N ALA A 55 21.13 8.59 16.04
CA ALA A 55 21.31 9.86 15.34
C ALA A 55 21.63 11.04 16.28
N MET A 56 21.09 11.04 17.50
CA MET A 56 21.33 12.11 18.47
C MET A 56 22.59 11.89 19.31
N ASN A 57 22.90 10.64 19.71
CA ASN A 57 23.98 10.37 20.66
C ASN A 57 25.28 9.89 19.99
N GLU A 58 25.19 8.97 19.03
CA GLU A 58 26.34 8.35 18.39
C GLU A 58 26.06 8.04 16.91
N PRO A 59 26.10 9.05 16.02
CA PRO A 59 25.78 8.89 14.60
C PRO A 59 26.67 7.85 13.91
N SER A 60 27.92 7.71 14.35
CA SER A 60 28.89 6.77 13.79
C SER A 60 28.54 5.29 14.02
N LYS A 61 27.63 4.98 14.95
CA LYS A 61 27.16 3.60 15.23
C LYS A 61 25.78 3.32 14.64
N MET A 62 25.28 4.20 13.77
CA MET A 62 23.97 4.02 13.14
C MET A 62 23.95 2.71 12.33
N PRO A 63 22.98 1.82 12.57
CA PRO A 63 22.86 0.59 11.80
C PRO A 63 22.47 0.89 10.34
N SER A 64 22.90 0.04 9.41
CA SER A 64 22.46 0.10 8.01
C SER A 64 20.96 -0.16 7.89
N PHE A 65 20.35 0.28 6.79
CA PHE A 65 18.91 0.10 6.55
C PHE A 65 18.47 -1.37 6.68
N GLU A 66 19.22 -2.29 6.04
CA GLU A 66 18.94 -3.73 6.10
C GLU A 66 19.01 -4.29 7.53
N SER A 67 19.94 -3.79 8.35
CA SER A 67 20.05 -4.21 9.75
C SER A 67 18.96 -3.61 10.63
N ALA A 68 18.53 -2.38 10.35
CA ALA A 68 17.48 -1.70 11.10
C ALA A 68 16.09 -2.27 10.78
N TYR A 69 15.86 -2.68 9.53
CA TYR A 69 14.59 -3.20 9.03
C TYR A 69 14.76 -4.53 8.27
N PRO A 70 15.00 -5.66 8.97
CA PRO A 70 15.24 -6.96 8.33
C PRO A 70 14.07 -7.49 7.49
N PHE A 71 12.85 -7.02 7.79
CA PHE A 71 11.63 -7.41 7.07
C PHE A 71 11.40 -6.61 5.79
N ALA A 72 12.11 -5.49 5.58
CA ALA A 72 11.96 -4.64 4.40
C ALA A 72 12.64 -5.23 3.14
N GLY A 73 13.34 -6.37 3.28
CA GLY A 73 14.12 -6.96 2.20
C GLY A 73 15.37 -6.15 1.88
N LYS A 74 16.13 -6.60 0.88
CA LYS A 74 17.23 -5.82 0.32
C LYS A 74 16.62 -4.68 -0.49
N VAL A 75 16.98 -3.46 -0.14
CA VAL A 75 16.72 -2.32 -1.02
C VAL A 75 17.81 -2.38 -2.08
N GLU A 76 17.43 -2.73 -3.31
CA GLU A 76 18.34 -2.56 -4.43
C GLU A 76 18.65 -1.07 -4.53
N GLU A 77 19.91 -0.69 -4.30
CA GLU A 77 20.39 0.66 -4.58
C GLU A 77 20.38 0.83 -6.10
N ILE A 78 19.26 1.34 -6.60
CA ILE A 78 19.11 1.77 -7.97
C ILE A 78 20.06 2.96 -8.15
N THR A 79 20.98 2.88 -9.09
CA THR A 79 21.86 4.01 -9.41
C THR A 79 21.05 5.20 -9.92
N GLU A 80 21.58 6.42 -9.78
CA GLU A 80 20.87 7.63 -10.23
C GLU A 80 20.53 7.57 -11.73
N GLU A 81 21.38 6.89 -12.52
CA GLU A 81 21.18 6.64 -13.95
C GLU A 81 19.98 5.71 -14.20
N GLU A 82 19.88 4.59 -13.46
CA GLU A 82 18.75 3.68 -13.54
C GLU A 82 17.44 4.33 -13.04
N ARG A 83 17.51 5.24 -12.05
CA ARG A 83 16.34 6.00 -11.58
C ARG A 83 15.84 6.96 -12.66
N LEU A 84 16.74 7.67 -13.34
CA LEU A 84 16.42 8.58 -14.44
C LEU A 84 15.79 7.85 -15.64
N VAL A 85 16.31 6.66 -15.99
CA VAL A 85 15.75 5.84 -17.06
C VAL A 85 14.32 5.41 -16.72
N LYS A 86 14.10 4.95 -15.49
CA LYS A 86 12.78 4.51 -15.03
C LYS A 86 11.75 5.66 -15.01
N GLU A 87 12.16 6.84 -14.54
CA GLU A 87 11.30 8.03 -14.52
C GLU A 87 10.90 8.46 -15.94
N MET A 88 11.84 8.40 -16.90
CA MET A 88 11.57 8.67 -18.30
C MET A 88 10.59 7.65 -18.91
N GLU A 89 10.72 6.36 -18.58
CA GLU A 89 9.78 5.32 -19.03
C GLU A 89 8.36 5.57 -18.50
N GLU A 90 8.23 5.94 -17.22
CA GLU A 90 6.93 6.28 -16.62
C GLU A 90 6.28 7.49 -17.29
N ASP A 91 7.06 8.52 -17.60
CA ASP A 91 6.57 9.72 -18.28
C ASP A 91 6.13 9.44 -19.72
N GLN A 92 6.83 8.56 -20.44
CA GLN A 92 6.41 8.11 -21.77
C GLN A 92 5.07 7.38 -21.72
N GLN A 93 4.86 6.51 -20.73
CA GLN A 93 3.58 5.82 -20.54
C GLN A 93 2.45 6.79 -20.26
N ARG A 94 2.66 7.77 -19.37
CA ARG A 94 1.67 8.81 -19.07
C ARG A 94 1.31 9.63 -20.31
N MET A 95 2.31 10.02 -21.10
CA MET A 95 2.09 10.71 -22.38
C MET A 95 1.28 9.87 -23.37
N MET A 96 1.56 8.57 -23.47
CA MET A 96 0.82 7.67 -24.35
C MET A 96 -0.65 7.56 -23.95
N ILE A 97 -0.94 7.39 -22.65
CA ILE A 97 -2.30 7.35 -22.11
C ILE A 97 -3.04 8.66 -22.41
N MET A 98 -2.38 9.80 -22.18
CA MET A 98 -2.97 11.11 -22.45
C MET A 98 -3.24 11.32 -23.94
N ALA A 99 -2.33 10.90 -24.82
CA ALA A 99 -2.52 10.96 -26.26
C ALA A 99 -3.69 10.09 -26.73
N GLN A 100 -3.85 8.88 -26.15
CA GLN A 100 -4.99 8.01 -26.42
C GLN A 100 -6.31 8.66 -25.97
N ALA A 101 -6.35 9.25 -24.78
CA ALA A 101 -7.51 9.96 -24.26
C ALA A 101 -7.91 11.15 -25.15
N ILE A 102 -6.93 11.92 -25.65
CA ILE A 102 -7.15 13.02 -26.60
C ILE A 102 -7.71 12.49 -27.92
N LYS A 103 -7.14 11.43 -28.48
CA LYS A 103 -7.63 10.79 -29.71
C LYS A 103 -9.08 10.32 -29.57
N ALA A 104 -9.40 9.63 -28.46
CA ALA A 104 -10.75 9.19 -28.17
C ALA A 104 -11.73 10.36 -28.05
N THR A 105 -11.33 11.45 -27.40
CA THR A 105 -12.15 12.66 -27.26
C THR A 105 -12.38 13.36 -28.60
N ARG A 106 -11.36 13.45 -29.46
CA ARG A 106 -11.48 14.01 -30.81
C ARG A 106 -12.41 13.16 -31.68
N ALA A 107 -12.30 11.84 -31.64
CA ALA A 107 -13.19 10.93 -32.37
C ALA A 107 -14.67 11.06 -31.92
N ARG A 108 -14.92 11.22 -30.61
CA ARG A 108 -16.28 11.51 -30.08
C ARG A 108 -16.83 12.84 -30.59
N LYS A 109 -16.01 13.89 -30.66
CA LYS A 109 -16.43 15.20 -31.19
C LYS A 109 -16.73 15.16 -32.69
N ALA A 110 -15.91 14.44 -33.48
CA ALA A 110 -16.14 14.26 -34.91
C ALA A 110 -17.46 13.52 -35.20
N LYS A 111 -17.71 12.40 -34.52
CA LYS A 111 -18.99 11.67 -34.64
C LYS A 111 -20.21 12.50 -34.22
N LYS A 112 -20.05 13.45 -33.28
CA LYS A 112 -21.15 14.34 -32.85
C LYS A 112 -21.43 15.47 -33.86
N GLN A 113 -20.49 15.78 -34.76
CA GLN A 113 -20.66 16.75 -35.84
C GLN A 113 -21.26 16.12 -37.10
N GLU A 114 -21.02 14.83 -37.37
CA GLU A 114 -21.62 14.10 -38.51
C GLU A 114 -23.11 13.73 -38.31
N VAL A 115 -23.63 13.83 -37.09
CA VAL A 115 -25.04 13.51 -36.74
C VAL A 115 -25.91 14.78 -36.62
N LYS A 116 -25.43 15.93 -37.11
CA LYS A 116 -26.20 17.17 -37.27
C LYS A 116 -26.41 17.47 -38.75
#